data_AF-A0A3M1GSX1-F1
#
_entry.id   AF-A0A3M1GSX1-F1
#
_cell.length_a   1.000
_cell.length_b   1.000
_cell.length_c   1.000
_cell.angle_alpha   90.00
_cell.angle_beta   90.00
_cell.angle_gamma   90.00
#
_symmetry.space_group_name_H-M   'P 1'
#
loop_
_entity.id
_entity.type
_entity.pdbx_description
1 polymer ?
#
loop_
_entity_poly.entity_id
_entity_poly.type
_entity_poly.pdbx_seq_one_letter_code
_entity_poly.pdbx_strand_id
1 'polypeptide(L)'
;RLAPLVQAAGGRSLTVAGGIAEPQEIAALDRLGIDAQVGMALYTARFSLADAIAAPLRTDRPDGLWPTVVVDERGEALGLAYSNLESLRTAIARGRGVFWSRRRGLWEKGERSGAWQELLAVTPDCDRDTLRFTVRQHGTGFCHTGRWSCWGDGGGIAALARRIARRAHEAPAGSYTRRLFEEPGLLESKLREEARELAEAAGPDEVRHEAADLLYFTLVALERAGLTLEQLERELDRRALRVRRRGGDAKPETDA
;
A
#
# COMPACT_ATOMS: atom_id res chain seq x y z
N ARG A 1 -22.33 26.06 19.38
CA ARG A 1 -21.19 26.43 20.25
C ARG A 1 -19.84 26.38 19.52
N LEU A 2 -19.66 25.54 18.50
CA LEU A 2 -18.37 25.37 17.81
C LEU A 2 -18.11 26.37 16.66
N ALA A 3 -19.14 26.93 16.01
CA ALA A 3 -18.97 27.86 14.90
C ALA A 3 -18.11 29.12 15.22
N PRO A 4 -18.23 29.75 16.40
CA PRO A 4 -17.32 30.83 16.79
C PRO A 4 -15.85 30.40 16.88
N LEU A 5 -15.58 29.15 17.28
CA LEU A 5 -14.22 28.61 17.35
C LEU A 5 -13.63 28.41 15.95
N VAL A 6 -14.43 27.95 14.98
CA VAL A 6 -14.01 27.83 13.57
C VAL A 6 -13.59 29.18 13.01
N GLN A 7 -14.38 30.23 13.28
CA GLN A 7 -14.04 31.59 12.87
C GLN A 7 -12.75 32.08 13.54
N ALA A 8 -12.61 31.84 14.85
CA ALA A 8 -11.41 32.22 15.60
C ALA A 8 -10.14 31.46 15.16
N ALA A 9 -10.27 30.25 14.62
CA ALA A 9 -9.14 29.45 14.17
C ALA A 9 -8.40 30.06 12.96
N GLY A 10 -9.08 30.91 12.19
CA GLY A 10 -8.48 31.67 11.08
C GLY A 10 -7.83 30.76 10.02
N GLY A 11 -8.51 29.67 9.64
CA GLY A 11 -8.04 28.71 8.63
C GLY A 11 -7.13 27.60 9.15
N ARG A 12 -6.84 27.55 10.46
CA ARG A 12 -6.15 26.40 11.07
C ARG A 12 -7.11 25.22 11.24
N SER A 13 -6.58 24.00 11.11
CA SER A 13 -7.35 22.79 11.41
C SER A 13 -7.74 22.76 12.89
N LEU A 14 -8.98 22.34 13.14
CA LEU A 14 -9.51 22.14 14.48
C LEU A 14 -9.80 20.66 14.67
N THR A 15 -9.47 20.13 15.83
CA THR A 15 -9.78 18.76 16.22
C THR A 15 -10.57 18.75 17.52
N VAL A 16 -11.71 18.08 17.54
CA VAL A 16 -12.46 17.78 18.76
C VAL A 16 -12.03 16.41 19.26
N ALA A 17 -11.33 16.41 20.40
CA ALA A 17 -10.86 15.21 21.07
C ALA A 17 -11.73 14.91 22.30
N GLY A 18 -12.68 13.98 22.13
CA GLY A 18 -13.58 13.55 23.21
C GLY A 18 -14.98 14.17 23.14
N GLY A 19 -15.89 13.62 23.96
CA GLY A 19 -17.30 14.02 23.98
C GLY A 19 -18.16 13.46 22.84
N ILE A 20 -17.56 12.74 21.89
CA ILE A 20 -18.28 12.09 20.79
C ILE A 20 -18.89 10.78 21.29
N ALA A 21 -20.21 10.74 21.34
CA ALA A 21 -21.04 9.62 21.79
C ALA A 21 -21.79 8.94 20.64
N GLU A 22 -22.06 9.66 19.54
CA GLU A 22 -22.87 9.18 18.41
C GLU A 22 -22.20 9.46 17.05
N PRO A 23 -22.38 8.60 16.03
CA PRO A 23 -21.81 8.84 14.69
C PRO A 23 -22.26 10.17 14.06
N GLN A 24 -23.49 10.60 14.33
CA GLN A 24 -24.06 11.85 13.81
C GLN A 24 -23.27 13.08 14.25
N GLU A 25 -22.61 13.03 15.40
CA GLU A 25 -21.75 14.10 15.89
C GLU A 25 -20.48 14.23 15.04
N ILE A 26 -19.92 13.10 14.57
CA ILE A 26 -18.79 13.08 13.63
C ILE A 26 -19.19 13.77 12.32
N ALA A 27 -20.36 13.42 11.78
CA ALA A 27 -20.89 14.06 10.57
C ALA A 27 -21.17 15.56 10.76
N ALA A 28 -21.57 15.97 11.97
CA ALA A 28 -21.78 17.37 12.30
C ALA A 28 -20.46 18.15 12.39
N LEU A 29 -19.41 17.56 12.96
CA LEU A 29 -18.07 18.14 13.03
C LEU A 29 -17.45 18.28 11.64
N ASP A 30 -17.54 17.25 10.81
CA ASP A 30 -17.02 17.25 9.43
C ASP A 30 -17.64 18.37 8.59
N ARG A 31 -18.96 18.60 8.70
CA ARG A 31 -19.65 19.74 8.05
C ARG A 31 -19.14 21.12 8.48
N LEU A 32 -18.50 21.21 9.65
CA LEU A 32 -17.89 22.45 10.15
C LEU A 32 -16.40 22.55 9.80
N GLY A 33 -15.84 21.58 9.07
CA GLY A 33 -14.40 21.49 8.80
C GLY A 33 -13.58 21.12 10.04
N ILE A 34 -14.18 20.40 10.99
CA ILE A 34 -13.55 20.02 12.25
C ILE A 34 -13.27 18.52 12.24
N ASP A 35 -12.04 18.14 12.53
CA ASP A 35 -11.64 16.74 12.68
C ASP A 35 -12.18 16.15 13.98
N ALA A 36 -12.62 14.90 13.93
CA ALA A 36 -13.13 14.15 15.07
C ALA A 36 -12.10 13.12 15.54
N GLN A 37 -11.58 13.26 16.76
CA GLN A 37 -10.80 12.21 17.39
C GLN A 37 -11.73 11.34 18.26
N VAL A 38 -12.03 10.14 17.74
CA VAL A 38 -12.94 9.18 18.37
C VAL A 38 -12.14 8.12 19.13
N GLY A 39 -12.36 8.03 20.45
CA GLY A 39 -11.68 7.06 21.31
C GLY A 39 -12.66 6.24 22.15
N MET A 40 -13.14 6.83 23.26
CA MET A 40 -14.06 6.20 24.23
C MET A 40 -15.21 5.43 23.58
N ALA A 41 -15.89 6.02 22.61
CA ALA A 41 -17.05 5.42 21.98
C ALA A 41 -16.75 4.10 21.24
N LEU A 42 -15.53 3.95 20.70
CA LEU A 42 -15.14 2.73 19.98
C LEU A 42 -14.89 1.57 20.94
N TYR A 43 -14.08 1.78 21.98
CA TYR A 43 -13.74 0.69 22.91
C TYR A 43 -14.83 0.42 23.96
N THR A 44 -15.77 1.35 24.17
CA THR A 44 -17.01 1.10 24.93
C THR A 44 -18.16 0.59 24.05
N ALA A 45 -17.88 0.32 22.78
CA ALA A 45 -18.81 -0.26 21.81
C ALA A 45 -20.15 0.52 21.65
N ARG A 46 -20.11 1.86 21.78
CA ARG A 46 -21.28 2.70 21.48
C ARG A 46 -21.65 2.67 20.00
N PHE A 47 -20.65 2.58 19.14
CA PHE A 47 -20.77 2.33 17.71
C PHE A 47 -19.46 1.73 17.18
N SER A 48 -19.50 1.14 15.99
CA SER A 48 -18.33 0.50 15.39
C SER A 48 -17.40 1.50 14.70
N LEU A 49 -16.14 1.10 14.45
CA LEU A 49 -15.20 1.90 13.66
C LEU A 49 -15.76 2.20 12.25
N ALA A 50 -16.48 1.25 11.66
CA ALA A 50 -17.14 1.45 10.37
C ALA A 50 -18.21 2.55 10.44
N ASP A 51 -18.98 2.63 11.53
CA ASP A 51 -19.97 3.69 11.72
C ASP A 51 -19.32 5.06 11.84
N ALA A 52 -18.18 5.14 12.54
CA ALA A 52 -17.40 6.37 12.62
C ALA A 52 -16.86 6.82 11.25
N ILE A 53 -16.29 5.90 10.48
CA ILE A 53 -15.75 6.19 9.14
C ILE A 53 -16.88 6.56 8.17
N ALA A 54 -18.03 5.88 8.27
CA ALA A 54 -19.16 6.10 7.38
C ALA A 54 -19.97 7.36 7.70
N ALA A 55 -19.93 7.84 8.94
CA ALA A 55 -20.74 8.98 9.38
C ALA A 55 -20.66 10.23 8.48
N PRO A 56 -19.47 10.71 8.06
CA PRO A 56 -19.37 11.86 7.18
C PRO A 56 -19.58 11.52 5.69
N LEU A 57 -19.66 10.25 5.31
CA LEU A 57 -19.73 9.83 3.91
C LEU A 57 -21.05 10.24 3.25
N ARG A 58 -20.97 10.55 1.96
CA ARG A 58 -22.06 10.99 1.11
C ARG A 58 -22.02 10.19 -0.19
N THR A 59 -23.14 10.11 -0.88
CA THR A 59 -23.17 9.55 -2.23
C THR A 59 -24.33 10.19 -2.97
N ASP A 60 -24.10 10.54 -4.22
CA ASP A 60 -25.12 11.01 -5.16
C ASP A 60 -25.81 9.84 -5.87
N ARG A 61 -25.34 8.61 -5.65
CA ARG A 61 -25.83 7.43 -6.32
C ARG A 61 -27.21 7.02 -5.79
N PRO A 62 -28.18 6.71 -6.67
CA PRO A 62 -29.51 6.23 -6.24
C PRO A 62 -29.48 4.90 -5.47
N ASP A 63 -28.42 4.09 -5.65
CA ASP A 63 -28.25 2.82 -4.96
C ASP A 63 -27.59 2.95 -3.58
N GLY A 64 -27.24 4.17 -3.15
CA GLY A 64 -26.66 4.44 -1.84
C GLY A 64 -25.24 3.87 -1.67
N LEU A 65 -24.56 3.52 -2.76
CA LEU A 65 -23.20 2.97 -2.72
C LEU A 65 -22.14 4.07 -2.78
N TRP A 66 -21.02 3.84 -2.13
CA TRP A 66 -19.79 4.63 -2.31
C TRP A 66 -18.88 3.94 -3.32
N PRO A 67 -18.33 4.64 -4.31
CA PRO A 67 -17.19 4.14 -5.07
C PRO A 67 -16.04 3.82 -4.11
N THR A 68 -15.36 2.71 -4.36
CA THR A 68 -14.21 2.27 -3.55
C THR A 68 -13.02 1.98 -4.46
N VAL A 69 -12.02 2.85 -4.45
CA VAL A 69 -10.74 2.63 -5.12
C VAL A 69 -9.90 1.68 -4.27
N VAL A 70 -9.55 0.54 -4.82
CA VAL A 70 -8.72 -0.46 -4.15
C VAL A 70 -7.30 -0.29 -4.64
N VAL A 71 -6.36 -0.05 -3.72
CA VAL A 71 -4.95 0.17 -4.03
C VAL A 71 -4.06 -0.78 -3.24
N ASP A 72 -2.88 -1.10 -3.77
CA ASP A 72 -1.85 -1.81 -3.01
C ASP A 72 -1.12 -0.87 -2.03
N GLU A 73 -0.16 -1.40 -1.27
CA GLU A 73 0.64 -0.65 -0.30
C GLU A 73 1.45 0.50 -0.91
N ARG A 74 1.77 0.44 -2.21
CA ARG A 74 2.48 1.49 -2.95
C ARG A 74 1.53 2.49 -3.62
N GLY A 75 0.22 2.33 -3.44
CA GLY A 75 -0.79 3.17 -4.08
C GLY A 75 -1.09 2.78 -5.53
N GLU A 76 -0.61 1.63 -6.01
CA GLU A 76 -0.99 1.11 -7.34
C GLU A 76 -2.47 0.75 -7.32
N ALA A 77 -3.27 1.35 -8.21
CA ALA A 77 -4.69 1.03 -8.33
C ALA A 77 -4.88 -0.41 -8.81
N LEU A 78 -5.50 -1.23 -7.97
CA LEU A 78 -5.80 -2.63 -8.22
C LEU A 78 -7.16 -2.80 -8.91
N GLY A 79 -8.16 -2.03 -8.48
CA GLY A 79 -9.48 -2.04 -9.08
C GLY A 79 -10.42 -1.00 -8.49
N LEU A 80 -11.57 -0.83 -9.14
CA LEU A 80 -12.69 -0.05 -8.63
C LEU A 80 -13.82 -1.00 -8.21
N ALA A 81 -14.23 -0.88 -6.96
CA ALA A 81 -15.36 -1.58 -6.38
C ALA A 81 -16.41 -0.57 -5.87
N TYR A 82 -17.45 -1.08 -5.23
CA TYR A 82 -18.44 -0.27 -4.54
C TYR A 82 -18.57 -0.79 -3.11
N SER A 83 -18.86 0.09 -2.17
CA SER A 83 -19.11 -0.26 -0.77
C SER A 83 -20.42 0.36 -0.28
N ASN A 84 -21.04 -0.28 0.69
CA ASN A 84 -22.07 0.33 1.53
C ASN A 84 -21.67 0.13 3.01
N LEU A 85 -22.52 0.58 3.94
CA LEU A 85 -22.24 0.44 5.37
C LEU A 85 -22.05 -1.03 5.78
N GLU A 86 -22.82 -1.95 5.19
CA GLU A 86 -22.71 -3.38 5.46
C GLU A 86 -21.35 -3.92 5.02
N SER A 87 -20.94 -3.69 3.77
CA SER A 87 -19.66 -4.19 3.26
C SER A 87 -18.48 -3.57 3.99
N LEU A 88 -18.56 -2.29 4.38
CA LEU A 88 -17.53 -1.61 5.17
C LEU A 88 -17.39 -2.23 6.57
N ARG A 89 -18.51 -2.49 7.26
CA ARG A 89 -18.51 -3.19 8.56
C ARG A 89 -17.86 -4.57 8.44
N THR A 90 -18.25 -5.36 7.43
CA THR A 90 -17.68 -6.69 7.22
C THR A 90 -16.19 -6.63 6.88
N ALA A 91 -15.77 -5.68 6.04
CA ALA A 91 -14.38 -5.50 5.63
C ALA A 91 -13.49 -5.21 6.85
N ILE A 92 -13.90 -4.26 7.69
CA ILE A 92 -13.15 -3.89 8.91
C ILE A 92 -13.16 -5.04 9.93
N ALA A 93 -14.30 -5.68 10.17
CA ALA A 93 -14.41 -6.77 11.13
C ALA A 93 -13.55 -7.98 10.75
N ARG A 94 -13.43 -8.28 9.45
CA ARG A 94 -12.65 -9.43 8.94
C ARG A 94 -11.20 -9.10 8.61
N GLY A 95 -10.86 -7.81 8.47
CA GLY A 95 -9.58 -7.40 7.89
C GLY A 95 -9.42 -7.87 6.44
N ARG A 96 -10.52 -7.91 5.67
CA ARG A 96 -10.53 -8.44 4.29
C ARG A 96 -11.08 -7.41 3.30
N GLY A 97 -10.69 -7.56 2.03
CA GLY A 97 -11.31 -6.85 0.92
C GLY A 97 -12.75 -7.33 0.68
N VAL A 98 -13.71 -6.71 1.38
CA VAL A 98 -15.14 -6.99 1.24
C VAL A 98 -15.83 -5.79 0.62
N PHE A 99 -16.63 -6.04 -0.42
CA PHE A 99 -17.26 -5.03 -1.25
C PHE A 99 -18.74 -5.35 -1.46
N TRP A 100 -19.47 -4.39 -2.02
CA TRP A 100 -20.83 -4.57 -2.48
C TRP A 100 -20.88 -4.72 -4.01
N SER A 101 -21.28 -5.90 -4.47
CA SER A 101 -21.59 -6.13 -5.88
C SER A 101 -22.96 -5.59 -6.22
N ARG A 102 -23.02 -4.66 -7.18
CA ARG A 102 -24.28 -4.17 -7.77
C ARG A 102 -25.19 -5.26 -8.36
N ARG A 103 -24.69 -6.48 -8.56
CA ARG A 103 -25.44 -7.62 -9.10
C ARG A 103 -25.67 -8.74 -8.09
N ARG A 104 -24.78 -8.90 -7.11
CA ARG A 104 -24.73 -10.08 -6.23
C ARG A 104 -24.86 -9.76 -4.74
N GLY A 105 -24.89 -8.49 -4.36
CA GLY A 105 -24.85 -8.06 -2.96
C GLY A 105 -23.44 -8.17 -2.38
N LEU A 106 -23.34 -8.46 -1.08
CA LEU A 106 -22.08 -8.58 -0.34
C LEU A 106 -21.12 -9.59 -1.00
N TRP A 107 -19.86 -9.19 -1.18
CA TRP A 107 -18.86 -9.99 -1.88
C TRP A 107 -17.48 -9.85 -1.23
N GLU A 108 -16.92 -10.97 -0.77
CA GLU A 108 -15.54 -11.05 -0.29
C GLU A 108 -14.58 -11.43 -1.44
N LYS A 109 -13.57 -10.58 -1.67
CA LYS A 109 -12.59 -10.80 -2.74
C LYS A 109 -11.75 -12.04 -2.43
N GLY A 110 -11.71 -12.95 -3.40
CA GLY A 110 -10.86 -14.15 -3.33
C GLY A 110 -11.55 -15.38 -2.74
N GLU A 111 -12.79 -15.29 -2.27
CA GLU A 111 -13.53 -16.42 -1.66
C GLU A 111 -13.60 -17.66 -2.57
N ARG A 112 -13.66 -17.45 -3.90
CA ARG A 112 -13.65 -18.55 -4.89
C ARG A 112 -12.30 -18.83 -5.52
N SER A 113 -11.48 -17.80 -5.74
CA SER A 113 -10.24 -17.90 -6.52
C SER A 113 -8.98 -18.07 -5.67
N GLY A 114 -9.07 -17.92 -4.34
CA GLY A 114 -7.91 -17.85 -3.44
C GLY A 114 -7.12 -16.54 -3.52
N ALA A 115 -7.41 -15.65 -4.47
CA ALA A 115 -6.76 -14.36 -4.63
C ALA A 115 -7.38 -13.30 -3.71
N TRP A 116 -7.16 -13.47 -2.41
CA TRP A 116 -7.75 -12.68 -1.32
C TRP A 116 -6.98 -11.39 -1.03
N GLN A 117 -7.57 -10.53 -0.20
CA GLN A 117 -7.01 -9.23 0.19
C GLN A 117 -7.00 -9.05 1.70
N GLU A 118 -5.86 -8.60 2.26
CA GLU A 118 -5.77 -8.09 3.63
C GLU A 118 -6.13 -6.62 3.59
N LEU A 119 -7.12 -6.18 4.38
CA LEU A 119 -7.43 -4.75 4.49
C LEU A 119 -6.46 -4.08 5.46
N LEU A 120 -5.69 -3.11 4.99
CA LEU A 120 -4.69 -2.39 5.79
C LEU A 120 -5.19 -1.02 6.25
N ALA A 121 -5.89 -0.29 5.36
CA ALA A 121 -6.43 1.01 5.68
C ALA A 121 -7.69 1.32 4.87
N VAL A 122 -8.56 2.14 5.47
CA VAL A 122 -9.71 2.76 4.81
C VAL A 122 -9.55 4.28 4.93
N THR A 123 -9.58 4.98 3.80
CA THR A 123 -9.43 6.44 3.76
C THR A 123 -10.56 7.03 2.91
N PRO A 124 -11.48 7.81 3.51
CA PRO A 124 -12.36 8.68 2.74
C PRO A 124 -11.56 9.76 2.00
N ASP A 125 -12.04 10.20 0.84
CA ASP A 125 -11.50 11.37 0.17
C ASP A 125 -11.90 12.69 0.85
N CYS A 126 -11.62 13.82 0.19
CA CYS A 126 -11.74 15.16 0.78
C CYS A 126 -13.18 15.67 0.87
N ASP A 127 -14.07 15.26 -0.04
CA ASP A 127 -15.50 15.61 -0.06
C ASP A 127 -16.41 14.46 0.39
N ARG A 128 -15.80 13.34 0.81
CA ARG A 128 -16.44 12.22 1.50
C ARG A 128 -17.37 11.40 0.61
N ASP A 129 -17.16 11.39 -0.70
CA ASP A 129 -18.00 10.61 -1.61
C ASP A 129 -17.36 9.29 -2.06
N THR A 130 -16.05 9.15 -1.88
CA THR A 130 -15.29 7.98 -2.32
C THR A 130 -14.44 7.41 -1.19
N LEU A 131 -14.33 6.08 -1.17
CA LEU A 131 -13.43 5.35 -0.28
C LEU A 131 -12.18 4.91 -1.03
N ARG A 132 -11.03 4.99 -0.36
CA ARG A 132 -9.80 4.28 -0.75
C ARG A 132 -9.55 3.15 0.23
N PHE A 133 -9.50 1.91 -0.27
CA PHE A 133 -9.07 0.74 0.48
C PHE A 133 -7.62 0.44 0.10
N THR A 134 -6.71 0.59 1.06
CA THR A 134 -5.34 0.08 0.92
C THR A 134 -5.32 -1.37 1.37
N VAL A 135 -4.90 -2.27 0.48
CA VAL A 135 -4.91 -3.71 0.71
C VAL A 135 -3.55 -4.34 0.42
N ARG A 136 -3.24 -5.42 1.13
CA ARG A 136 -2.23 -6.39 0.68
C ARG A 136 -2.90 -7.41 -0.21
N GLN A 137 -2.50 -7.47 -1.47
CA GLN A 137 -3.06 -8.42 -2.44
C GLN A 137 -2.30 -9.74 -2.40
N HIS A 138 -3.03 -10.85 -2.22
CA HIS A 138 -2.49 -12.21 -2.26
C HIS A 138 -2.96 -12.96 -3.50
N GLY A 139 -2.22 -14.01 -3.87
CA GLY A 139 -2.52 -14.84 -5.04
C GLY A 139 -2.20 -14.15 -6.37
N THR A 140 -2.96 -14.48 -7.41
CA THR A 140 -2.68 -14.05 -8.79
C THR A 140 -2.92 -12.56 -9.07
N GLY A 141 -3.65 -11.87 -8.18
CA GLY A 141 -3.95 -10.45 -8.31
C GLY A 141 -5.42 -10.10 -8.07
N PHE A 142 -5.74 -8.83 -8.31
CA PHE A 142 -7.11 -8.33 -8.22
C PHE A 142 -7.99 -8.86 -9.35
N CYS A 143 -7.47 -8.88 -10.58
CA CYS A 143 -8.30 -9.11 -11.75
C CYS A 143 -8.72 -10.58 -11.89
N HIS A 144 -9.98 -10.80 -12.27
CA HIS A 144 -10.51 -12.14 -12.52
C HIS A 144 -9.85 -12.85 -13.71
N THR A 145 -9.13 -12.12 -14.56
CA THR A 145 -8.36 -12.68 -15.69
C THR A 145 -6.94 -13.10 -15.29
N GLY A 146 -6.59 -13.10 -14.00
CA GLY A 146 -5.27 -13.47 -13.51
C GLY A 146 -4.19 -12.37 -13.67
N ARG A 147 -4.60 -11.11 -13.82
CA ARG A 147 -3.69 -9.95 -13.83
C ARG A 147 -3.62 -9.28 -12.45
N TRP A 148 -2.51 -8.60 -12.17
CA TRP A 148 -2.29 -7.91 -10.89
C TRP A 148 -3.40 -6.90 -10.57
N SER A 149 -3.74 -6.03 -11.53
CA SER A 149 -4.83 -5.07 -11.44
C SER A 149 -5.83 -5.25 -12.58
N CYS A 150 -6.99 -4.60 -12.47
CA CYS A 150 -7.94 -4.50 -13.59
C CYS A 150 -7.31 -3.88 -14.84
N TRP A 151 -6.27 -3.05 -14.68
CA TRP A 151 -5.59 -2.31 -15.74
C TRP A 151 -4.29 -2.95 -16.24
N GLY A 152 -3.86 -4.08 -15.68
CA GLY A 152 -2.67 -4.79 -16.15
C GLY A 152 -1.80 -5.32 -15.02
N ASP A 153 -0.54 -5.65 -15.34
CA ASP A 153 0.43 -6.14 -14.35
C ASP A 153 1.28 -5.03 -13.72
N GLY A 154 1.02 -3.77 -14.11
CA GLY A 154 1.80 -2.61 -13.71
C GLY A 154 3.16 -2.54 -14.41
N GLY A 155 4.06 -1.72 -13.87
CA GLY A 155 5.42 -1.52 -14.39
C GLY A 155 6.43 -1.22 -13.27
N GLY A 156 7.66 -0.88 -13.68
CA GLY A 156 8.73 -0.50 -12.76
C GLY A 156 9.23 -1.63 -11.85
N ILE A 157 9.88 -1.23 -10.74
CA ILE A 157 10.57 -2.13 -9.80
C ILE A 157 9.59 -3.10 -9.14
N ALA A 158 8.38 -2.66 -8.80
CA ALA A 158 7.36 -3.52 -8.19
C ALA A 158 6.90 -4.64 -9.13
N ALA A 159 6.62 -4.34 -10.39
CA ALA A 159 6.26 -5.35 -11.38
C ALA A 159 7.43 -6.32 -11.68
N LEU A 160 8.67 -5.81 -11.68
CA LEU A 160 9.87 -6.63 -11.81
C LEU A 160 10.03 -7.58 -10.63
N ALA A 161 9.90 -7.10 -9.39
CA ALA A 161 9.97 -7.92 -8.19
C ALA A 161 8.91 -9.04 -8.19
N ARG A 162 7.65 -8.73 -8.54
CA ARG A 162 6.59 -9.73 -8.70
C ARG A 162 6.94 -10.78 -9.76
N ARG A 163 7.56 -10.38 -10.87
CA ARG A 163 7.99 -11.28 -11.95
C ARG A 163 9.12 -12.20 -11.50
N ILE A 164 10.09 -11.66 -10.74
CA ILE A 164 11.21 -12.42 -10.17
C ILE A 164 10.68 -13.47 -9.20
N ALA A 165 9.80 -13.09 -8.26
CA ALA A 165 9.17 -14.01 -7.32
C ALA A 165 8.41 -15.14 -8.04
N ARG A 166 7.63 -14.81 -9.07
CA ARG A 166 6.95 -15.82 -9.89
C ARG A 166 7.95 -16.77 -10.57
N ARG A 167 9.01 -16.23 -11.18
CA ARG A 167 10.04 -17.04 -11.85
C ARG A 167 10.87 -17.89 -10.87
N ALA A 168 11.01 -17.50 -9.60
CA ALA A 168 11.68 -18.33 -8.61
C ALA A 168 11.04 -19.73 -8.51
N HIS A 169 9.71 -19.80 -8.68
CA HIS A 169 8.96 -21.05 -8.65
C HIS A 169 8.72 -21.69 -10.02
N GLU A 170 8.53 -20.87 -11.07
CA GLU A 170 8.09 -21.34 -12.39
C GLU A 170 9.22 -21.50 -13.43
N ALA A 171 10.42 -20.99 -13.17
CA ALA A 171 11.48 -20.96 -14.18
C ALA A 171 11.89 -22.38 -14.62
N PRO A 172 11.98 -22.67 -15.94
CA PRO A 172 12.43 -23.96 -16.44
C PRO A 172 13.82 -24.32 -15.91
N ALA A 173 14.03 -25.61 -15.67
CA ALA A 173 15.34 -26.14 -15.30
C ALA A 173 16.40 -25.73 -16.35
N GLY A 174 17.56 -25.27 -15.87
CA GLY A 174 18.66 -24.80 -16.73
C GLY A 174 18.50 -23.38 -17.30
N SER A 175 17.36 -22.71 -17.12
CA SER A 175 17.23 -21.31 -17.53
C SER A 175 18.11 -20.38 -16.69
N TYR A 176 18.57 -19.26 -17.27
CA TYR A 176 19.43 -18.29 -16.56
C TYR A 176 18.81 -17.80 -15.25
N THR A 177 17.51 -17.48 -15.26
CA THR A 177 16.79 -17.08 -14.04
C THR A 177 16.80 -18.19 -12.99
N ARG A 178 16.63 -19.46 -13.38
CA ARG A 178 16.68 -20.60 -12.45
C ARG A 178 18.06 -20.76 -11.82
N ARG A 179 19.12 -20.66 -12.64
CA ARG A 179 20.52 -20.73 -12.18
C ARG A 179 20.85 -19.66 -11.14
N LEU A 180 20.34 -18.44 -11.29
CA LEU A 180 20.54 -17.38 -10.28
C LEU A 180 19.97 -17.73 -8.90
N PHE A 181 18.91 -18.54 -8.84
CA PHE A 181 18.33 -19.01 -7.57
C PHE A 181 19.02 -20.25 -7.01
N GLU A 182 19.48 -21.16 -7.88
CA GLU A 182 20.05 -22.46 -7.50
C GLU A 182 21.57 -22.43 -7.27
N GLU A 183 22.31 -21.53 -7.92
CA GLU A 183 23.78 -21.45 -7.87
C GLU A 183 24.23 -20.25 -7.00
N PRO A 184 24.59 -20.44 -5.72
CA PRO A 184 24.99 -19.35 -4.84
C PRO A 184 26.10 -18.46 -5.37
N GLY A 185 27.14 -19.07 -5.95
CA GLY A 185 28.31 -18.36 -6.46
C GLY A 185 28.01 -17.51 -7.69
N LEU A 186 27.00 -17.87 -8.50
CA LEU A 186 26.65 -17.11 -9.70
C LEU A 186 26.04 -15.75 -9.33
N LEU A 187 25.06 -15.73 -8.42
CA LEU A 187 24.43 -14.48 -7.99
C LEU A 187 25.42 -13.57 -7.26
N GLU A 188 26.28 -14.13 -6.40
CA GLU A 188 27.32 -13.35 -5.71
C GLU A 188 28.31 -12.74 -6.71
N SER A 189 28.79 -13.54 -7.68
CA SER A 189 29.68 -13.05 -8.73
C SER A 189 29.05 -11.89 -9.49
N LYS A 190 27.78 -12.03 -9.89
CA LYS A 190 27.05 -10.99 -10.62
C LYS A 190 26.88 -9.73 -9.78
N LEU A 191 26.43 -9.84 -8.53
CA LEU A 191 26.32 -8.68 -7.64
C LEU A 191 27.64 -7.91 -7.48
N ARG A 192 28.78 -8.61 -7.38
CA ARG A 192 30.10 -7.98 -7.28
C ARG A 192 30.53 -7.32 -8.59
N GLU A 193 30.25 -7.97 -9.72
CA GLU A 193 30.53 -7.48 -11.07
C GLU A 193 29.76 -6.18 -11.35
N GLU A 194 28.43 -6.19 -11.24
CA GLU A 194 27.59 -5.02 -11.55
C GLU A 194 27.84 -3.87 -10.56
N ALA A 195 28.15 -4.16 -9.29
CA ALA A 195 28.48 -3.12 -8.31
C ALA A 195 29.81 -2.42 -8.64
N ARG A 196 30.78 -3.17 -9.16
CA ARG A 196 32.06 -2.62 -9.64
C ARG A 196 31.84 -1.81 -10.91
N GLU A 197 31.08 -2.34 -11.86
CA GLU A 197 30.79 -1.67 -13.14
C GLU A 197 30.03 -0.36 -12.90
N LEU A 198 29.04 -0.34 -12.01
CA LEU A 198 28.36 0.90 -11.62
C LEU A 198 29.31 1.91 -10.97
N ALA A 199 30.30 1.45 -10.19
CA ALA A 199 31.28 2.34 -9.56
C ALA A 199 32.29 2.91 -10.57
N GLU A 200 32.60 2.17 -11.63
CA GLU A 200 33.53 2.54 -12.69
C GLU A 200 32.85 3.28 -13.85
N ALA A 201 31.52 3.23 -13.94
CA ALA A 201 30.72 3.76 -15.05
C ALA A 201 31.00 5.24 -15.35
N ALA A 202 31.27 5.53 -16.61
CA ALA A 202 31.57 6.85 -17.13
C ALA A 202 30.42 7.39 -17.98
N GLY A 203 29.57 8.20 -17.36
CA GLY A 203 28.50 8.92 -18.04
C GLY A 203 27.11 8.30 -17.86
N PRO A 204 26.06 9.01 -18.33
CA PRO A 204 24.69 8.75 -17.91
C PRO A 204 24.11 7.43 -18.43
N ASP A 205 24.56 6.94 -19.59
CA ASP A 205 24.03 5.71 -20.18
C ASP A 205 24.64 4.46 -19.53
N GLU A 206 25.95 4.45 -19.27
CA GLU A 206 26.61 3.38 -18.50
C GLU A 206 26.01 3.30 -17.09
N VAL A 207 25.94 4.43 -16.37
CA VAL A 207 25.32 4.48 -15.03
C VAL A 207 23.89 3.94 -15.04
N ARG A 208 23.10 4.23 -16.10
CA ARG A 208 21.73 3.71 -16.22
C ARG A 208 21.69 2.18 -16.34
N HIS A 209 22.54 1.61 -17.19
CA HIS A 209 22.57 0.17 -17.42
C HIS A 209 23.07 -0.58 -16.18
N GLU A 210 24.22 -0.18 -15.63
CA GLU A 210 24.82 -0.86 -14.47
C GLU A 210 23.94 -0.73 -13.22
N ALA A 211 23.29 0.42 -13.03
CA ALA A 211 22.34 0.58 -11.93
C ALA A 211 21.09 -0.31 -12.11
N ALA A 212 20.61 -0.48 -13.35
CA ALA A 212 19.47 -1.35 -13.61
C ALA A 212 19.80 -2.83 -13.34
N ASP A 213 20.99 -3.28 -13.76
CA ASP A 213 21.44 -4.65 -13.55
C ASP A 213 21.73 -4.93 -12.07
N LEU A 214 22.40 -4.02 -11.37
CA LEU A 214 22.59 -4.12 -9.92
C LEU A 214 21.25 -4.18 -9.17
N LEU A 215 20.27 -3.36 -9.54
CA LEU A 215 18.93 -3.42 -8.95
C LEU A 215 18.24 -4.76 -9.25
N TYR A 216 18.36 -5.28 -10.47
CA TYR A 216 17.80 -6.58 -10.84
C TYR A 216 18.36 -7.70 -9.95
N PHE A 217 19.70 -7.81 -9.83
CA PHE A 217 20.29 -8.86 -8.99
C PHE A 217 20.03 -8.65 -7.50
N THR A 218 19.90 -7.40 -7.06
CA THR A 218 19.47 -7.09 -5.69
C THR A 218 18.07 -7.67 -5.41
N LEU A 219 17.12 -7.50 -6.33
CA LEU A 219 15.77 -8.08 -6.19
C LEU A 219 15.80 -9.62 -6.18
N VAL A 220 16.65 -10.24 -6.99
CA VAL A 220 16.85 -11.70 -6.98
C VAL A 220 17.41 -12.16 -5.63
N ALA A 221 18.36 -11.42 -5.05
CA ALA A 221 18.92 -11.71 -3.74
C ALA A 221 17.89 -11.58 -2.61
N LEU A 222 17.01 -10.57 -2.66
CA LEU A 222 15.90 -10.44 -1.72
C LEU A 222 14.99 -11.66 -1.77
N GLU A 223 14.53 -12.04 -2.96
CA GLU A 223 13.62 -13.17 -3.16
C GLU A 223 14.24 -14.47 -2.64
N ARG A 224 15.53 -14.70 -2.94
CA ARG A 224 16.26 -15.87 -2.45
C ARG A 224 16.41 -15.89 -0.93
N ALA A 225 16.46 -14.73 -0.29
CA ALA A 225 16.47 -14.59 1.17
C ALA A 225 15.06 -14.66 1.80
N GLY A 226 14.00 -14.84 1.00
CA GLY A 226 12.62 -14.81 1.47
C GLY A 226 12.15 -13.41 1.88
N LEU A 227 12.78 -12.36 1.33
CA LEU A 227 12.45 -10.97 1.58
C LEU A 227 11.71 -10.37 0.39
N THR A 228 10.74 -9.54 0.68
CA THR A 228 9.94 -8.79 -0.30
C THR A 228 10.54 -7.40 -0.55
N LEU A 229 10.27 -6.82 -1.72
CA LEU A 229 10.60 -5.42 -2.02
C LEU A 229 10.07 -4.46 -0.95
N GLU A 230 8.84 -4.70 -0.47
CA GLU A 230 8.18 -3.94 0.59
C GLU A 230 9.00 -3.92 1.90
N GLN A 231 9.63 -5.04 2.27
CA GLN A 231 10.49 -5.09 3.45
C GLN A 231 11.77 -4.29 3.27
N LEU A 232 12.33 -4.26 2.06
CA LEU A 232 13.47 -3.40 1.74
C LEU A 232 13.07 -1.91 1.79
N GLU A 233 11.94 -1.53 1.18
CA GLU A 233 11.42 -0.16 1.20
C GLU A 233 11.22 0.34 2.64
N ARG A 234 10.60 -0.48 3.51
CA ARG A 234 10.43 -0.14 4.94
C ARG A 234 11.75 0.05 5.69
N GLU A 235 12.79 -0.71 5.32
CA GLU A 235 14.13 -0.51 5.90
C GLU A 235 14.78 0.79 5.40
N LEU A 236 14.58 1.15 4.14
CA LEU A 236 15.03 2.44 3.60
C LEU A 236 14.32 3.61 4.29
N ASP A 237 12.99 3.54 4.46
CA ASP A 237 12.21 4.57 5.16
C ASP A 237 12.68 4.74 6.60
N ARG A 238 12.89 3.63 7.31
CA ARG A 238 13.42 3.65 8.68
C ARG A 238 14.79 4.34 8.76
N ARG A 239 15.64 4.16 7.73
CA ARG A 239 16.95 4.83 7.66
C ARG A 239 16.83 6.30 7.34
N ALA A 240 15.91 6.70 6.46
CA ALA A 240 15.66 8.10 6.13
C ALA A 240 15.16 8.90 7.35
N LEU A 241 14.39 8.25 8.24
CA LEU A 241 13.95 8.84 9.51
C LEU A 241 15.08 9.02 10.54
N ARG A 242 16.23 8.36 10.36
CA ARG A 242 17.42 8.64 11.19
C ARG A 242 18.04 9.95 10.74
N VAL A 243 17.66 11.04 11.40
CA VAL A 243 18.42 12.29 11.39
C VAL A 243 19.77 12.05 12.07
N ARG A 244 20.73 11.47 11.35
CA ARG A 244 22.15 11.57 11.69
C ARG A 244 22.77 12.56 10.73
N ARG A 245 22.89 13.81 11.17
CA ARG A 245 23.91 14.74 10.64
C ARG A 245 25.28 14.13 10.98
N ARG A 246 25.80 13.25 10.14
CA ARG A 246 27.23 12.93 10.14
C ARG A 246 27.91 13.94 9.24
N GLY A 247 28.94 14.61 9.76
CA GLY A 247 29.87 15.40 8.94
C GLY A 247 30.40 14.48 7.84
N GLY A 248 30.29 14.95 6.60
CA GLY A 248 30.61 14.21 5.39
C GLY A 248 32.11 14.05 5.18
N ASP A 249 32.80 13.41 6.12
CA ASP A 249 34.20 13.06 5.96
C ASP A 249 34.28 11.59 5.56
N ALA A 250 34.84 11.34 4.36
CA ALA A 250 35.22 10.01 3.94
C ALA A 250 36.26 9.45 4.92
N LYS A 251 36.17 8.15 5.23
CA LYS A 251 37.25 7.47 5.95
C LYS A 251 38.48 7.43 5.04
N PRO A 252 39.68 7.77 5.54
CA PRO A 252 40.89 7.58 4.76
C PRO A 252 41.07 6.09 4.44
N GLU A 253 41.47 5.81 3.21
CA GLU A 253 42.01 4.51 2.82
C GLU A 253 43.18 4.20 3.74
N THR A 254 43.10 3.08 4.46
CA THR A 254 44.25 2.56 5.20
C THR A 254 45.22 1.97 4.20
N ASP A 255 46.31 2.69 3.94
CA ASP A 255 47.52 2.17 3.32
C ASP A 255 48.19 1.10 4.21
N ALA A 256 48.74 0.08 3.53
CA ALA A 256 49.62 -1.02 3.96
C ALA A 256 48.98 -2.28 4.55
#